data_AF-A0A7C4ZGC9-F1
#
_entry.id   AF-A0A7C4ZGC9-F1
#
_cell.length_a   1.000
_cell.length_b   1.000
_cell.length_c   1.000
_cell.angle_alpha   90.00
_cell.angle_beta   90.00
_cell.angle_gamma   90.00
#
_symmetry.space_group_name_H-M   'P 1'
#
loop_
_entity.id
_entity.type
_entity.pdbx_description
1 polymer ?
#
loop_
_entity_poly.entity_id
_entity_poly.type
_entity_poly.pdbx_seq_one_letter_code
_entity_poly.pdbx_strand_id
1 'polypeptide(L)'
;MKFKIKDNATNRKILSILKVDEVSTDGKWLVVKNKYSLEFDKLVLGSAIPTLSDKEWLSLYRDVSRTLEGGRIWPAKYRFDKMETWMFKIIPLKTKQLIVRMDPLEFEELKEAAKLAGKTISDFVRGAVDKAIDEEFDKMVNNEQAKQEQKRKPYVG
;
A
#
# COMPACT_ATOMS: atom_id res chain seq x y z
N MET A 1 5.66 11.36 0.47
CA MET A 1 5.14 11.85 1.76
C MET A 1 6.02 11.36 2.89
N LYS A 2 6.00 12.04 4.03
CA LYS A 2 6.79 11.71 5.22
C LYS A 2 5.95 11.99 6.47
N PHE A 3 6.06 11.18 7.51
CA PHE A 3 5.43 11.43 8.80
C PHE A 3 6.23 10.77 9.93
N LYS A 4 5.92 11.12 11.19
CA LYS A 4 6.54 10.55 12.38
C LYS A 4 5.48 9.86 13.25
N ILE A 5 5.82 8.69 13.79
CA ILE A 5 5.01 7.99 14.80
C ILE A 5 5.88 7.62 15.99
N LYS A 6 5.31 7.53 17.20
CA LYS A 6 6.10 7.13 18.38
C LYS A 6 6.76 5.78 18.17
N ASP A 7 8.00 5.65 18.62
CA ASP A 7 8.71 4.40 18.62
C ASP A 7 8.24 3.51 19.77
N ASN A 8 7.43 2.49 19.44
CA ASN A 8 6.99 1.46 20.36
C ASN A 8 6.75 0.15 19.60
N ALA A 9 6.60 -0.96 20.34
CA ALA A 9 6.43 -2.29 19.75
C ALA A 9 5.22 -2.38 18.81
N THR A 10 4.08 -1.76 19.16
CA THR A 10 2.86 -1.73 18.35
C THR A 10 3.11 -1.05 17.00
N ASN A 11 3.70 0.14 17.00
CA ASN A 11 3.97 0.92 15.80
C ASN A 11 5.04 0.27 14.90
N ARG A 12 6.07 -0.36 15.48
CA ARG A 12 7.04 -1.16 14.72
C ARG A 12 6.37 -2.35 14.03
N LYS A 13 5.47 -3.04 14.73
CA LYS A 13 4.70 -4.15 14.16
C LYS A 13 3.82 -3.66 13.00
N ILE A 14 3.08 -2.57 13.17
CA ILE A 14 2.29 -1.96 12.07
C ILE A 14 3.18 -1.68 10.85
N LEU A 15 4.32 -1.01 11.04
CA LEU A 15 5.23 -0.68 9.93
C LEU A 15 5.84 -1.90 9.26
N SER A 16 6.05 -3.02 9.97
CA SER A 16 6.54 -4.26 9.36
C SER A 16 5.54 -4.90 8.41
N ILE A 17 4.25 -4.59 8.57
CA ILE A 17 3.16 -5.13 7.75
C ILE A 17 2.86 -4.19 6.57
N LEU A 18 3.00 -2.88 6.78
CA LEU A 18 2.85 -1.89 5.74
C LEU A 18 4.07 -1.92 4.81
N LYS A 19 3.83 -2.01 3.50
CA LYS A 19 4.89 -1.89 2.47
C LYS A 19 5.36 -0.43 2.37
N VAL A 20 6.19 0.00 3.31
CA VAL A 20 6.78 1.34 3.38
C VAL A 20 8.15 1.39 2.70
N ASP A 21 8.48 2.50 2.03
CA ASP A 21 9.75 2.63 1.31
C ASP A 21 10.96 2.75 2.25
N GLU A 22 10.87 3.58 3.30
CA GLU A 22 11.99 3.87 4.19
C GLU A 22 11.49 4.17 5.61
N VAL A 23 12.12 3.54 6.60
CA VAL A 23 11.92 3.82 8.03
C VAL A 23 13.27 4.13 8.66
N SER A 24 13.33 5.25 9.37
CA SER A 24 14.49 5.62 10.19
C SER A 24 14.04 5.98 11.61
N THR A 25 14.96 6.02 12.55
CA THR A 25 14.69 6.38 13.94
C THR A 25 15.28 7.75 14.25
N ASP A 26 14.49 8.62 14.89
CA ASP A 26 14.85 9.96 15.34
C ASP A 26 14.45 10.11 16.81
N GLY A 27 15.36 9.69 17.70
CA GLY A 27 15.09 9.60 19.14
C GLY A 27 13.91 8.68 19.46
N LYS A 28 12.83 9.24 20.01
CA LYS A 28 11.60 8.50 20.36
C LYS A 28 10.60 8.36 19.19
N TRP A 29 10.98 8.74 17.99
CA TRP A 29 10.13 8.75 16.81
C TRP A 29 10.66 7.83 15.72
N LEU A 30 9.74 7.13 15.05
CA LEU A 30 9.99 6.46 13.77
C LEU A 30 9.59 7.44 12.67
N VAL A 31 10.55 7.79 11.83
CA VAL A 31 10.35 8.65 10.66
C VAL A 31 10.10 7.75 9.47
N VAL A 32 8.87 7.81 8.95
CA VAL A 32 8.41 7.01 7.82
C VAL A 32 8.41 7.89 6.58
N LYS A 33 9.07 7.45 5.52
CA LYS A 33 8.95 8.06 4.19
C LYS A 33 8.31 7.03 3.26
N ASN A 34 7.36 7.50 2.46
CA ASN A 34 6.70 6.65 1.48
C ASN A 34 6.33 7.47 0.24
N LYS A 35 6.45 6.88 -0.94
CA LYS A 35 6.08 7.50 -2.22
C LYS A 35 4.61 7.27 -2.55
N TYR A 36 4.07 6.14 -2.13
CA TYR A 36 2.70 5.70 -2.43
C TYR A 36 1.74 5.95 -1.28
N SER A 37 0.45 5.74 -1.49
CA SER A 37 -0.54 5.83 -0.42
C SER A 37 -0.34 4.74 0.63
N LEU A 38 -0.65 5.07 1.89
CA LEU A 38 -0.69 4.10 2.99
C LEU A 38 -2.08 4.07 3.59
N GLU A 39 -2.54 2.87 3.94
CA GLU A 39 -3.84 2.65 4.56
C GLU A 39 -3.62 2.07 5.94
N PHE A 40 -4.30 2.66 6.92
CA PHE A 40 -4.31 2.20 8.29
C PHE A 40 -5.74 1.82 8.62
N ASP A 41 -5.89 0.66 9.25
CA ASP A 41 -7.18 0.12 9.69
C ASP A 41 -7.14 -0.14 11.19
N LYS A 42 -8.19 0.27 11.90
CA LYS A 42 -8.32 0.05 13.35
C LYS A 42 -8.62 -1.40 13.68
N LEU A 43 -9.46 -2.03 12.87
CA LEU A 43 -10.10 -3.32 13.12
C LEU A 43 -10.59 -3.88 11.79
N VAL A 44 -10.00 -4.98 11.33
CA VAL A 44 -10.61 -5.81 10.29
C VAL A 44 -10.37 -7.27 10.69
N LEU A 45 -11.44 -8.03 10.89
CA LEU A 45 -11.35 -9.49 11.00
C LEU A 45 -10.64 -10.03 9.75
N GLY A 46 -9.48 -10.65 9.93
CA GLY A 46 -8.69 -11.22 8.84
C GLY A 46 -7.68 -10.28 8.16
N SER A 47 -7.43 -9.05 8.67
CA SER A 47 -6.29 -8.26 8.18
C SER A 47 -4.99 -8.66 8.86
N ALA A 48 -3.87 -8.45 8.15
CA ALA A 48 -2.53 -8.70 8.68
C ALA A 48 -2.13 -7.70 9.79
N ILE A 49 -2.88 -6.59 9.94
CA ILE A 49 -2.60 -5.51 10.90
C ILE A 49 -3.15 -5.89 12.28
N PRO A 50 -2.35 -5.82 13.36
CA PRO A 50 -2.82 -6.12 14.71
C PRO A 50 -3.98 -5.21 15.11
N THR A 51 -4.97 -5.77 15.81
CA THR A 51 -6.08 -5.01 16.39
C THR A 51 -5.56 -3.94 17.33
N LEU A 52 -5.92 -2.67 17.08
CA LEU A 52 -5.48 -1.54 17.90
C LEU A 52 -6.59 -1.15 18.88
N SER A 53 -6.21 -0.86 20.14
CA SER A 53 -7.13 -0.24 21.07
C SER A 53 -7.49 1.18 20.62
N ASP A 54 -8.61 1.71 21.10
CA ASP A 54 -9.03 3.10 20.81
C ASP A 54 -7.94 4.12 21.13
N LYS A 55 -7.21 3.92 22.23
CA LYS A 55 -6.13 4.81 22.65
C LYS A 55 -4.93 4.75 21.70
N GLU A 56 -4.53 3.54 21.30
CA GLU A 56 -3.43 3.36 20.35
C GLU A 56 -3.78 3.90 18.97
N TRP A 57 -4.99 3.62 18.49
CA TRP A 57 -5.51 4.15 17.22
C TRP A 57 -5.53 5.67 17.20
N LEU A 58 -6.10 6.30 18.23
CA LEU A 58 -6.14 7.76 18.34
C LEU A 58 -4.74 8.36 18.48
N SER A 59 -3.82 7.70 19.18
CA SER A 59 -2.43 8.16 19.27
C SER A 59 -1.75 8.10 17.90
N LEU A 60 -1.87 6.98 17.18
CA LEU A 60 -1.31 6.79 15.84
C LEU A 60 -1.86 7.84 14.87
N TYR A 61 -3.18 7.98 14.80
CA TYR A 61 -3.83 8.97 13.95
C TYR A 61 -3.36 10.40 14.26
N ARG A 62 -3.25 10.76 15.54
CA ARG A 62 -2.77 12.09 15.96
C ARG A 62 -1.31 12.31 15.58
N ASP A 63 -0.45 11.33 15.79
CA ASP A 63 0.97 11.41 15.45
C ASP A 63 1.15 11.63 13.94
N VAL A 64 0.47 10.82 13.12
CA VAL A 64 0.46 10.98 11.65
C VAL A 64 -0.09 12.34 11.25
N SER A 65 -1.28 12.72 11.73
CA SER A 65 -1.95 13.96 11.34
C SER A 65 -1.15 15.22 11.65
N ARG A 66 -0.38 15.22 12.75
CA ARG A 66 0.42 16.37 13.17
C ARG A 66 1.76 16.49 12.45
N THR A 67 2.28 15.38 11.94
CA THR A 67 3.66 15.31 11.42
C THR A 67 3.73 15.00 9.93
N LEU A 68 2.58 14.83 9.28
CA LEU A 68 2.50 14.53 7.86
C LEU A 68 2.97 15.69 6.99
N GLU A 69 3.95 15.41 6.16
CA GLU A 69 4.51 16.28 5.14
C GLU A 69 4.30 15.66 3.74
N GLY A 70 3.84 16.46 2.79
CA GLY A 70 3.70 16.03 1.38
C GLY A 70 2.62 14.96 1.14
N GLY A 71 1.61 14.88 2.02
CA GLY A 71 0.45 14.00 1.90
C GLY A 71 -0.82 14.65 2.50
N ARG A 72 -1.97 14.06 2.21
CA ARG A 72 -3.27 14.40 2.80
C ARG A 72 -3.86 13.16 3.44
N ILE A 73 -4.47 13.33 4.61
CA ILE A 73 -5.23 12.26 5.25
C ILE A 73 -6.66 12.28 4.71
N TRP A 74 -7.09 11.13 4.22
CA TRP A 74 -8.47 10.87 3.82
C TRP A 74 -9.11 9.97 4.89
N PRO A 75 -10.08 10.47 5.66
CA PRO A 75 -10.87 9.61 6.51
C PRO A 75 -11.73 8.72 5.61
N ALA A 76 -11.53 7.41 5.69
CA ALA A 76 -12.40 6.44 5.06
C ALA A 76 -13.31 5.89 6.15
N LYS A 77 -14.55 6.37 6.21
CA LYS A 77 -15.56 5.76 7.08
C LYS A 77 -16.36 4.77 6.23
N TYR A 78 -15.99 3.49 6.28
CA TYR A 78 -16.82 2.44 5.68
C TYR A 78 -17.75 1.88 6.75
N ARG A 79 -19.06 1.99 6.48
CA ARG A 79 -20.09 1.37 7.31
C ARG A 79 -20.52 0.08 6.60
N PHE A 80 -19.87 -1.04 6.91
CA PHE A 80 -20.37 -2.36 6.53
C PHE A 80 -21.18 -2.91 7.71
N ASP A 81 -22.47 -3.09 7.48
CA ASP A 81 -23.39 -3.93 8.26
C ASP A 81 -23.26 -3.88 9.80
N LYS A 82 -23.39 -2.66 10.37
CA LYS A 82 -23.42 -2.37 11.83
C LYS A 82 -22.08 -2.47 12.59
N MET A 83 -20.95 -2.72 11.93
CA MET A 83 -19.62 -2.54 12.53
C MET A 83 -19.02 -1.19 12.10
N GLU A 84 -18.80 -0.28 13.05
CA GLU A 84 -18.04 0.95 12.78
C GLU A 84 -16.56 0.62 12.63
N THR A 85 -16.12 0.43 11.39
CA THR A 85 -14.68 0.32 11.09
C THR A 85 -14.12 1.72 10.89
N TRP A 86 -13.10 2.06 11.69
CA TRP A 86 -12.40 3.34 11.57
C TRP A 86 -11.11 3.08 10.79
N MET A 87 -10.98 3.69 9.61
CA MET A 87 -9.76 3.63 8.82
C MET A 87 -9.38 5.04 8.36
N PHE A 88 -8.08 5.26 8.18
CA PHE A 88 -7.59 6.47 7.56
C PHE A 88 -6.52 6.13 6.53
N LYS A 89 -6.60 6.82 5.39
CA LYS A 89 -5.65 6.67 4.30
C LYS A 89 -4.79 7.91 4.19
N ILE A 90 -3.49 7.74 4.01
CA ILE A 90 -2.58 8.83 3.68
C ILE A 90 -2.34 8.78 2.17
N ILE A 91 -2.67 9.86 1.48
CA ILE A 91 -2.50 9.99 0.02
C ILE A 91 -1.42 11.04 -0.24
N PRO A 92 -0.34 10.75 -1.01
CA PRO A 92 0.69 11.73 -1.32
C PRO A 92 0.11 12.90 -2.13
N LEU A 93 0.49 14.14 -1.80
CA LEU A 93 0.01 15.35 -2.49
C LEU A 93 0.56 15.48 -3.92
N LYS A 94 1.76 14.93 -4.14
CA LYS A 94 2.34 14.76 -5.47
C LYS A 94 2.31 13.27 -5.80
N THR A 95 1.18 12.79 -6.32
CA THR A 95 1.19 11.53 -7.06
C THR A 95 1.98 11.76 -8.34
N LYS A 96 2.95 10.89 -8.65
CA LYS A 96 3.54 10.86 -9.98
C LYS A 96 2.38 10.61 -10.95
N GLN A 97 2.02 11.61 -11.74
CA GLN A 97 1.05 11.41 -12.81
C GLN A 97 1.73 10.53 -13.86
N LEU A 98 1.22 9.32 -14.04
CA LEU A 98 1.54 8.53 -15.22
C LEU A 98 0.70 9.09 -16.36
N ILE A 99 1.32 9.88 -17.23
CA ILE A 99 0.67 10.32 -18.47
C ILE A 99 0.97 9.25 -19.51
N VAL A 100 0.00 8.39 -19.78
CA VAL A 100 0.09 7.40 -20.86
C VAL A 100 -0.44 8.07 -22.13
N ARG A 101 0.42 8.19 -23.15
CA ARG A 101 -0.02 8.53 -24.51
C ARG A 101 -0.37 7.22 -25.19
N MET A 102 -1.63 7.09 -25.62
CA MET A 102 -2.13 5.94 -26.38
C MET A 102 -2.67 6.42 -27.72
N ASP A 103 -2.74 5.51 -28.68
CA ASP A 103 -3.43 5.79 -29.93
C ASP A 103 -4.93 6.02 -29.69
N PRO A 104 -5.61 6.90 -30.45
CA PRO A 104 -7.05 7.14 -30.31
C PRO A 104 -7.91 5.87 -30.41
N LEU A 105 -7.54 4.89 -31.25
CA LEU A 105 -8.27 3.62 -31.37
C LEU A 105 -8.13 2.78 -30.10
N GLU A 106 -6.91 2.63 -29.59
CA GLU A 106 -6.62 1.92 -28.33
C GLU A 106 -7.35 2.58 -27.14
N PHE A 107 -7.47 3.91 -27.15
CA PHE A 107 -8.18 4.64 -26.10
C PHE A 107 -9.69 4.35 -26.10
N GLU A 108 -10.34 4.27 -27.26
CA GLU A 108 -11.76 3.93 -27.33
C GLU A 108 -12.02 2.48 -26.92
N GLU A 109 -11.17 1.53 -27.35
CA GLU A 109 -11.25 0.14 -26.89
C GLU A 109 -11.12 0.02 -25.37
N LEU A 110 -10.16 0.75 -24.78
CA LEU A 110 -9.93 0.75 -23.34
C LEU A 110 -11.08 1.40 -22.56
N LYS A 111 -11.72 2.41 -23.14
CA LYS A 111 -12.91 3.08 -22.59
C LYS A 111 -14.13 2.17 -22.62
N GLU A 112 -14.33 1.39 -23.68
CA GLU A 112 -15.38 0.37 -23.73
C GLU A 112 -15.13 -0.75 -22.72
N ALA A 113 -13.89 -1.25 -22.62
CA ALA A 113 -13.52 -2.27 -21.66
C ALA A 113 -13.72 -1.80 -20.20
N ALA A 114 -13.36 -0.55 -19.89
CA ALA A 114 -13.60 0.05 -18.58
C ALA A 114 -15.10 0.17 -18.28
N LYS A 115 -15.92 0.56 -19.27
CA LYS A 115 -17.37 0.66 -19.14
C LYS A 115 -18.02 -0.70 -18.90
N LEU A 116 -17.61 -1.74 -19.63
CA LEU A 116 -18.08 -3.12 -19.42
C LEU A 116 -17.74 -3.64 -18.02
N ALA A 117 -16.57 -3.25 -17.50
CA ALA A 117 -16.15 -3.57 -16.14
C ALA A 117 -16.83 -2.73 -15.05
N GLY A 118 -17.68 -1.75 -15.42
CA GLY A 118 -18.32 -0.83 -14.47
C GLY A 118 -17.34 0.09 -13.73
N LYS A 119 -16.18 0.38 -14.32
CA LYS A 119 -15.08 1.14 -13.70
C LYS A 119 -14.78 2.42 -14.48
N THR A 120 -14.13 3.38 -13.82
CA THR A 120 -13.51 4.49 -14.52
C THR A 120 -12.28 4.00 -15.29
N ILE A 121 -11.90 4.70 -16.37
CA ILE A 121 -10.68 4.39 -17.15
C ILE A 121 -9.45 4.31 -16.24
N SER A 122 -9.31 5.26 -15.31
CA SER A 122 -8.17 5.29 -14.38
C SER A 122 -8.13 4.09 -13.45
N ASP A 123 -9.28 3.64 -12.93
CA ASP A 123 -9.35 2.48 -12.04
C ASP A 123 -9.17 1.16 -12.80
N PHE A 124 -9.64 1.13 -14.05
CA PHE A 124 -9.41 0.01 -14.96
C PHE A 124 -7.92 -0.17 -15.26
N VAL A 125 -7.23 0.91 -15.63
CA VAL A 125 -5.78 0.91 -15.90
C VAL A 125 -4.98 0.58 -14.65
N ARG A 126 -5.31 1.15 -13.49
CA ARG A 126 -4.62 0.81 -12.22
C ARG A 126 -4.74 -0.67 -11.91
N GLY A 127 -5.94 -1.25 -11.99
CA GLY A 127 -6.13 -2.67 -11.72
C GLY A 127 -5.37 -3.58 -12.70
N ALA A 128 -5.22 -3.16 -13.97
CA ALA A 128 -4.40 -3.88 -14.94
C ALA A 128 -2.90 -3.77 -14.63
N VAL A 129 -2.42 -2.58 -14.24
CA VAL A 129 -1.03 -2.35 -13.84
C VAL A 129 -0.67 -3.14 -12.59
N ASP A 130 -1.53 -3.12 -11.57
CA ASP A 130 -1.30 -3.87 -10.32
C ASP A 130 -1.18 -5.38 -10.60
N LYS A 131 -2.07 -5.94 -11.43
CA LYS A 131 -1.97 -7.34 -11.86
C LYS A 131 -0.69 -7.64 -12.62
N ALA A 132 -0.30 -6.78 -13.55
CA ALA A 132 0.93 -6.97 -14.33
C ALA A 132 2.18 -6.92 -13.44
N ILE A 133 2.18 -6.05 -12.42
CA ILE A 133 3.26 -5.98 -11.43
C ILE A 133 3.30 -7.27 -10.60
N ASP A 134 2.15 -7.77 -10.12
CA ASP A 134 2.08 -9.00 -9.34
C ASP A 134 2.56 -10.21 -10.17
N GLU A 135 2.14 -10.33 -11.43
CA GLU A 135 2.56 -11.40 -12.34
C GLU A 135 4.07 -11.35 -12.66
N GLU A 136 4.63 -10.16 -12.88
CA GLU A 136 6.08 -10.01 -13.10
C GLU A 136 6.89 -10.29 -11.83
N PHE A 137 6.37 -9.89 -10.67
CA PHE A 137 7.01 -10.21 -9.39
C PHE A 137 7.03 -11.72 -9.15
N ASP A 138 5.92 -12.42 -9.39
CA ASP A 138 5.83 -13.88 -9.24
C ASP A 138 6.77 -14.61 -10.21
N LYS A 139 6.89 -14.16 -11.46
CA LYS A 139 7.86 -14.70 -12.42
C LYS A 139 9.30 -14.49 -11.94
N MET A 140 9.61 -13.32 -11.37
CA MET A 140 10.96 -13.02 -10.89
C MET A 140 11.33 -13.93 -9.71
N VAL A 141 10.42 -14.11 -8.75
CA VAL A 141 10.61 -15.00 -7.59
C VAL A 141 10.77 -16.45 -8.02
N ASN A 142 9.93 -16.94 -8.94
CA ASN A 142 10.02 -18.31 -9.46
C ASN A 142 11.34 -18.56 -10.21
N ASN A 143 11.80 -17.57 -10.98
CA ASN A 143 13.08 -17.66 -11.68
C ASN A 143 14.28 -17.66 -10.72
N GLU A 144 14.22 -16.93 -9.62
CA GLU A 144 15.25 -16.96 -8.58
C GLU A 144 15.27 -18.29 -7.82
N GLN A 145 14.10 -18.83 -7.48
CA GLN A 145 13.99 -20.16 -6.85
C GLN A 145 14.52 -21.27 -7.77
N ALA A 146 14.14 -21.27 -9.05
CA ALA A 146 14.64 -22.22 -10.03
C ALA A 146 16.17 -22.15 -10.21
N LYS A 147 16.76 -20.94 -10.17
CA LYS A 147 18.22 -20.75 -10.20
C LYS A 147 18.90 -21.26 -8.91
N GLN A 148 18.25 -21.16 -7.75
CA GLN A 148 18.79 -21.69 -6.50
C GLN A 148 18.70 -23.22 -6.43
N GLU A 149 17.64 -23.82 -6.97
CA GLU A 149 17.50 -25.29 -7.04
C GLU A 149 18.53 -25.91 -8.01
N GLN A 150 18.83 -25.26 -9.13
CA GLN A 150 19.91 -25.71 -10.02
C GLN A 150 21.29 -25.67 -9.35
N LYS A 151 21.55 -24.68 -8.48
CA LYS A 151 22.78 -24.60 -7.69
C LYS A 151 22.85 -25.62 -6.54
N ARG A 152 21.71 -26.19 -6.14
CA ARG A 152 21.60 -27.20 -5.07
C ARG A 152 21.68 -28.64 -5.57
N LYS A 153 21.83 -28.89 -6.88
CA LYS A 153 22.09 -30.25 -7.36
C LYS A 153 23.45 -30.72 -6.81
N PRO A 154 23.52 -31.83 -6.06
CA PRO A 154 24.79 -32.32 -5.54
C PRO A 154 25.67 -32.74 -6.73
N TYR A 155 26.96 -32.41 -6.64
CA TYR A 155 27.99 -33.03 -7.46
C TYR A 155 27.92 -34.54 -7.21
N VAL A 156 27.30 -35.28 -8.13
CA VAL A 156 27.45 -36.73 -8.20
C VAL A 156 28.73 -36.94 -9.00
N GLY A 157 29.82 -37.22 -8.28
CA GLY A 157 31.06 -37.74 -8.85
C GLY A 157 30.91 -39.19 -9.28
#